data_AF-X1MUT6-F1
#
_entry.id   AF-X1MUT6-F1
#
_cell.length_a   1.000
_cell.length_b   1.000
_cell.length_c   1.000
_cell.angle_alpha   90.00
_cell.angle_beta   90.00
_cell.angle_gamma   90.00
#
_symmetry.space_group_name_H-M   'P 1'
#
loop_
_entity.id
_entity.type
_entity.pdbx_description
1 polymer ?
#
loop_
_entity_poly.entity_id
_entity_poly.type
_entity_poly.pdbx_seq_one_letter_code
_entity_poly.pdbx_strand_id
1 'polypeptide(L)' 'MEDDMNKHGASNVVAGVIWFIGWLFTISYAQLVWWKIIVGIVIWPYFLGGALR' A
#
# COMPACT_ATOMS: atom_id res chain seq x y z
N MET A 1 -27.01 17.29 -14.92
CA MET A 1 -25.70 17.25 -15.61
C MET A 1 -24.58 17.57 -14.62
N GLU A 2 -24.75 17.22 -13.33
CA GLU A 2 -23.82 17.60 -12.24
C GLU A 2 -23.28 16.36 -11.49
N ASP A 3 -23.84 15.16 -11.75
CA ASP A 3 -23.78 13.98 -10.88
C ASP A 3 -22.57 13.06 -11.14
N ASP A 4 -21.80 13.36 -12.18
CA ASP A 4 -20.68 12.59 -12.71
C ASP A 4 -19.30 13.16 -12.29
N MET A 5 -19.29 14.27 -11.55
CA MET A 5 -18.10 15.11 -11.34
C MET A 5 -17.23 14.73 -10.11
N ASN A 6 -17.54 13.68 -9.34
CA ASN A 6 -16.91 13.51 -8.01
C ASN A 6 -16.56 12.07 -7.57
N LYS A 7 -16.38 11.12 -8.50
CA LYS A 7 -16.29 9.70 -8.13
C LYS A 7 -14.95 9.00 -8.30
N HIS A 8 -13.91 9.60 -8.88
CA HIS A 8 -12.75 8.81 -9.34
C HIS A 8 -11.33 9.28 -8.95
N GLY A 9 -11.17 10.25 -8.04
CA GLY A 9 -9.84 10.74 -7.63
C GLY A 9 -9.34 10.27 -6.25
N ALA A 10 -10.24 10.01 -5.31
CA ALA A 10 -9.88 9.83 -3.90
C ALA A 10 -9.51 8.38 -3.52
N SER A 11 -10.02 7.38 -4.25
CA SER A 11 -9.80 5.96 -3.95
C SER A 11 -8.33 5.57 -3.94
N ASN A 12 -7.54 6.12 -4.87
CA ASN A 12 -6.12 5.79 -5.02
C ASN A 12 -5.26 6.39 -3.90
N VAL A 13 -5.63 7.56 -3.39
CA VAL A 13 -4.90 8.22 -2.30
C VAL A 13 -5.16 7.50 -0.98
N VAL A 14 -6.42 7.16 -0.70
CA VAL A 14 -6.77 6.43 0.53
C VAL A 14 -6.19 5.01 0.52
N ALA A 15 -6.24 4.33 -0.63
CA ALA A 15 -5.59 3.03 -0.80
C ALA A 15 -4.06 3.12 -0.62
N GLY A 16 -3.41 4.12 -1.21
CA GLY A 16 -1.97 4.34 -1.07
C GLY A 16 -1.53 4.68 0.36
N VAL A 17 -2.31 5.48 1.08
CA VAL A 17 -2.00 5.86 2.48
C VAL A 17 -2.21 4.69 3.44
N ILE A 18 -3.32 3.95 3.33
CA ILE A 18 -3.56 2.75 4.15
C ILE A 18 -2.45 1.71 3.91
N TRP A 19 -2.04 1.55 2.65
CA TRP A 19 -0.95 0.68 2.27
C TRP A 19 0.41 1.13 2.84
N PHE A 20 0.70 2.44 2.80
CA PHE A 20 1.92 3.00 3.38
C PHE A 20 1.97 2.85 4.91
N ILE A 21 0.83 3.03 5.59
CA ILE A 21 0.72 2.81 7.04
C ILE A 21 0.95 1.34 7.39
N GLY A 22 0.37 0.40 6.61
CA GLY A 22 0.62 -1.04 6.77
C GLY A 22 2.10 -1.42 6.59
N TRP A 23 2.81 -0.71 5.71
CA TRP A 23 4.26 -0.88 5.53
C TRP A 23 5.06 -0.43 6.75
N LEU A 24 4.78 0.76 7.28
CA LEU A 24 5.42 1.28 8.50
C LEU A 24 5.14 0.37 9.70
N PHE A 25 3.90 -0.12 9.83
CA PHE A 25 3.53 -1.09 10.85
C PHE A 25 4.34 -2.38 10.74
N THR A 26 4.53 -2.90 9.51
CA THR A 26 5.32 -4.12 9.28
C THR A 26 6.79 -3.92 9.65
N ILE A 27 7.39 -2.78 9.31
CA ILE A 27 8.79 -2.47 9.67
C ILE A 27 8.96 -2.36 11.19
N SER A 28 8.02 -1.69 11.88
CA SER A 28 8.05 -1.56 13.34
C SER A 28 7.77 -2.88 14.06
N TYR A 29 6.84 -3.71 13.55
CA TYR A 29 6.50 -5.01 14.15
C TYR A 29 7.56 -6.08 13.87
N ALA A 30 8.12 -6.11 12.65
CA ALA A 30 9.14 -7.07 12.24
C ALA A 30 10.53 -6.67 12.76
N GLN A 31 10.60 -6.17 13.98
CA GLN A 31 11.73 -5.56 14.70
C GLN A 31 13.00 -6.43 14.81
N LEU A 32 13.24 -7.40 13.93
CA LEU A 32 14.28 -8.41 14.02
C LEU A 32 14.40 -9.20 12.68
N VAL A 33 15.65 -9.49 12.27
CA VAL A 33 16.14 -10.31 11.14
C VAL A 33 16.37 -9.55 9.82
N TRP A 34 17.64 -9.25 9.55
CA TRP A 34 18.21 -8.58 8.36
C TRP A 34 17.60 -9.04 7.01
N TRP A 35 17.20 -10.31 6.92
CA TRP A 35 16.61 -10.89 5.71
C TRP A 35 15.08 -10.72 5.57
N LYS A 36 14.33 -10.56 6.67
CA LYS A 36 12.85 -10.49 6.63
C LYS A 36 12.32 -9.15 6.13
N ILE A 37 13.05 -8.06 6.39
CA ILE A 37 12.70 -6.71 5.90
C ILE A 37 12.74 -6.65 4.37
N ILE A 38 13.74 -7.27 3.73
CA ILE A 38 13.91 -7.25 2.27
C ILE A 38 12.74 -7.97 1.60
N VAL A 39 12.38 -9.17 2.09
CA VAL A 39 11.25 -9.93 1.55
C VAL A 39 9.94 -9.17 1.75
N GLY A 40 9.72 -8.58 2.94
CA GLY A 40 8.54 -7.75 3.19
C GLY A 40 8.45 -6.55 2.26
N ILE A 41 9.55 -5.84 2.01
CA ILE A 41 9.62 -4.69 1.10
C ILE A 41 9.41 -5.10 -0.36
N VAL A 42 9.82 -6.30 -0.78
CA VAL A 42 9.70 -6.76 -2.19
C VAL A 42 8.34 -7.39 -2.46
N ILE A 43 7.78 -8.14 -1.52
CA ILE A 43 6.49 -8.83 -1.70
C ILE A 43 5.32 -7.85 -1.71
N TRP A 44 5.46 -6.75 -0.96
CA TRP A 44 4.48 -5.69 -0.83
C TRP A 44 4.20 -4.99 -2.18
N PRO A 45 5.15 -4.35 -2.88
CA PRO A 45 4.91 -3.72 -4.19
C PRO A 45 4.47 -4.74 -5.25
N TYR A 46 4.88 -6.01 -5.14
CA TYR A 46 4.39 -7.09 -6.01
C TYR A 46 2.88 -7.30 -5.88
N PHE A 47 2.36 -7.22 -4.64
CA PHE A 47 0.94 -7.40 -4.37
C PHE A 47 0.10 -6.19 -4.82
N LEU A 48 0.59 -4.97 -4.59
CA LEU A 48 -0.04 -3.72 -5.08
C LEU A 48 -0.05 -3.61 -6.60
N GLY A 49 1.08 -3.91 -7.25
CA GLY A 49 1.18 -3.86 -8.70
C GLY A 49 0.28 -4.89 -9.38
N GLY A 50 0.02 -6.02 -8.71
CA GLY A 50 -1.00 -6.99 -9.12
C GLY A 50 -2.43 -6.53 -8.85
N ALA A 51 -2.69 -5.82 -7.75
CA ALA A 51 -4.02 -5.33 -7.39
C ALA A 51 -4.46 -4.04 -8.13
N LEU A 52 -3.49 -3.27 -8.66
CA LEU A 52 -3.71 -2.05 -9.46
C LEU A 52 -3.85 -2.33 -10.97
N ARG A 53 -3.73 -3.58 -11.41
CA ARG A 53 -4.01 -4.02 -12.79
C ARG A 53 -5.44 -4.51 -12.93
#